data_AF-A0A645D9S2-F1
#
_entry.id   AF-A0A645D9S2-F1
#
_cell.length_a   1.000
_cell.length_b   1.000
_cell.length_c   1.000
_cell.angle_alpha   90.00
_cell.angle_beta   90.00
_cell.angle_gamma   90.00
#
_symmetry.space_group_name_H-M   'P 1'
#
loop_
_entity.id
_entity.type
_entity.pdbx_description
1 polymer ?
#
loop_
_entity_poly.entity_id
_entity_poly.type
_entity_poly.pdbx_seq_one_letter_code
_entity_poly.pdbx_strand_id
1 'polypeptide(L)' 'MFAAKEAVAKCLGTGFTNFGACHIEILKDELGKPYVKLFGNALTRAEEIGIINIQISISHTAQTAIAFCIAEG' A
#
# COMPACT_ATOMS: atom_id res chain seq x y z
N MET A 1 -9.89 2.97 -3.73
CA MET A 1 -9.32 1.98 -2.79
C MET A 1 -8.41 0.96 -3.49
N PHE A 2 -8.83 0.33 -4.60
CA PHE A 2 -8.04 -0.70 -5.31
C PHE A 2 -6.66 -0.19 -5.79
N ALA A 3 -6.60 0.92 -6.53
CA ALA A 3 -5.33 1.47 -7.05
C ALA A 3 -4.27 1.71 -5.96
N ALA A 4 -4.69 2.16 -4.78
CA ALA A 4 -3.80 2.35 -3.63
C ALA A 4 -3.21 1.02 -3.13
N LYS A 5 -4.05 0.00 -2.96
CA LYS A 5 -3.58 -1.34 -2.53
C LYS A 5 -2.68 -1.99 -3.58
N GLU A 6 -2.98 -1.79 -4.86
CA GLU A 6 -2.15 -2.30 -5.96
C GLU A 6 -0.78 -1.59 -6.00
N ALA A 7 -0.74 -0.27 -5.80
CA ALA A 7 0.51 0.48 -5.72
C ALA A 7 1.40 -0.03 -4.58
N VAL A 8 0.83 -0.28 -3.40
CA VAL A 8 1.56 -0.88 -2.27
C VAL A 8 2.06 -2.28 -2.63
N ALA A 9 1.21 -3.13 -3.20
CA ALA A 9 1.60 -4.48 -3.59
C ALA A 9 2.77 -4.51 -4.59
N LYS A 10 2.82 -3.52 -5.50
CA LYS A 10 3.93 -3.33 -6.44
C LYS A 10 5.20 -2.82 -5.74
N CYS A 11 5.08 -1.92 -4.77
CA CYS A 11 6.24 -1.49 -3.96
C CYS A 11 6.85 -2.62 -3.14
N LEU A 12 6.05 -3.61 -2.70
CA LEU A 12 6.54 -4.83 -2.06
C LEU A 12 7.24 -5.81 -3.02
N GLY A 13 7.30 -5.46 -4.32
CA GLY A 13 8.04 -6.18 -5.35
C GLY A 13 7.35 -7.43 -5.91
N THR A 14 6.11 -7.72 -5.51
CA THR A 14 5.43 -8.99 -5.87
C THR A 14 4.11 -8.80 -6.60
N GLY A 15 3.48 -7.63 -6.52
CA GLY A 15 2.05 -7.50 -6.84
C GLY A 15 1.20 -8.41 -5.93
N PHE A 16 -0.02 -8.76 -6.36
CA PHE A 16 -0.95 -9.61 -5.60
C PHE A 16 -0.70 -11.12 -5.79
N THR A 17 0.56 -11.55 -5.77
CA THR A 17 0.93 -12.95 -6.04
C THR A 17 1.01 -13.80 -4.76
N ASN A 18 1.67 -13.27 -3.72
CA ASN A 18 1.87 -13.97 -2.43
C ASN A 18 0.95 -13.49 -1.31
N PHE A 19 0.22 -12.39 -1.55
CA PHE A 19 -0.78 -11.83 -0.66
C PHE A 19 -1.87 -11.15 -1.49
N GLY A 20 -3.11 -11.17 -0.99
CA GLY A 20 -4.23 -10.44 -1.59
C GLY A 20 -4.39 -9.01 -1.06
N ALA A 21 -5.29 -8.25 -1.70
CA ALA A 21 -5.66 -6.90 -1.30
C ALA A 21 -6.26 -6.80 0.12
N CYS A 22 -6.76 -7.90 0.68
CA CYS A 22 -7.22 -7.96 2.08
C CYS A 22 -6.08 -7.75 3.09
N HIS A 23 -4.84 -8.03 2.72
CA HIS A 23 -3.66 -7.88 3.58
C HIS A 23 -3.08 -6.46 3.61
N ILE A 24 -3.68 -5.53 2.86
CA ILE A 24 -3.26 -4.14 2.77
C ILE A 24 -4.46 -3.27 3.15
N GLU A 25 -4.36 -2.51 4.23
CA GLU A 25 -5.32 -1.48 4.60
C GLU A 25 -4.78 -0.10 4.29
N ILE A 26 -5.66 0.74 3.75
CA ILE A 26 -5.41 2.16 3.54
C ILE A 26 -6.33 2.90 4.48
N LEU A 27 -5.75 3.50 5.52
CA LEU A 27 -6.45 4.25 6.55
C LEU A 27 -6.13 5.73 6.41
N LYS A 28 -6.83 6.58 7.17
CA LYS A 28 -6.57 8.03 7.23
C LYS A 28 -6.32 8.40 8.68
N ASP A 29 -5.36 9.29 8.90
CA ASP A 29 -5.16 9.88 10.22
C ASP A 29 -6.23 10.94 10.53
N GLU A 30 -6.13 11.58 11.70
CA GLU A 30 -7.06 12.62 12.15
C GLU A 30 -7.13 13.84 11.20
N LEU A 31 -6.06 14.09 10.44
CA LEU A 31 -5.97 15.17 9.46
C LEU A 31 -6.36 14.72 8.05
N GLY A 32 -6.73 13.44 7.87
CA GLY A 32 -7.15 12.87 6.60
C GLY A 32 -6.00 12.38 5.71
N LYS A 33 -4.74 12.46 6.14
CA LYS A 33 -3.59 11.94 5.40
C LYS A 33 -3.66 10.40 5.35
N PRO A 34 -3.57 9.79 4.16
CA PRO A 34 -3.63 8.35 4.06
C PRO A 34 -2.35 7.68 4.56
N TYR A 35 -2.48 6.53 5.21
CA TYR A 35 -1.36 5.67 5.61
C TYR A 35 -1.69 4.19 5.37
N VAL A 36 -0.63 3.38 5.28
CA VAL A 36 -0.71 1.96 4.95
C VAL A 36 -0.54 1.12 6.21
N LYS A 37 -1.37 0.10 6.37
CA LYS A 37 -1.17 -0.95 7.37
C LYS A 37 -1.15 -2.31 6.67
N LEU A 38 -0.09 -3.08 6.93
CA LEU A 38 0.11 -4.40 6.32
C LEU A 38 -0.22 -5.50 7.33
N PHE A 39 -0.69 -6.63 6.80
CA PHE A 39 -1.03 -7.82 7.58
C PHE A 39 -0.59 -9.08 6.86
N GLY A 40 -0.51 -10.20 7.58
CA GLY A 40 -0.20 -11.52 7.02
C GLY A 40 1.04 -11.49 6.12
N ASN A 41 0.95 -12.16 4.97
CA ASN A 41 2.06 -12.27 4.02
C ASN A 41 2.55 -10.94 3.45
N ALA A 42 1.72 -9.87 3.43
CA ALA A 42 2.18 -8.55 2.99
C ALA A 42 3.14 -7.92 4.01
N LEU A 43 2.84 -8.09 5.31
CA LEU A 43 3.71 -7.63 6.40
C LEU A 43 5.02 -8.43 6.41
N THR A 44 4.94 -9.77 6.37
CA THR A 44 6.11 -10.64 6.30
C THR A 44 7.01 -10.26 5.12
N ARG A 45 6.43 -9.99 3.95
CA ARG A 45 7.21 -9.56 2.79
C ARG A 45 7.92 -8.23 3.01
N ALA A 46 7.25 -7.25 3.63
CA ALA A 46 7.84 -5.95 3.91
C ALA A 46 9.05 -6.08 4.86
N GLU A 47 8.93 -6.92 5.89
CA GLU A 47 10.00 -7.23 6.84
C GLU A 47 11.18 -7.94 6.15
N GLU A 48 10.92 -8.92 5.27
CA GLU A 48 11.97 -9.63 4.51
C GLU A 48 12.84 -8.72 3.65
N ILE A 49 12.26 -7.67 3.07
CA ILE A 49 12.98 -6.72 2.21
C ILE A 49 13.38 -5.44 2.96
N GLY A 50 13.23 -5.43 4.29
CA GLY A 50 13.71 -4.36 5.15
C GLY A 50 12.96 -3.04 5.04
N ILE A 51 11.70 -3.03 4.59
CA ILE A 51 10.91 -1.78 4.52
C ILE A 51 10.53 -1.34 5.94
N ILE A 52 10.87 -0.11 6.29
CA ILE A 52 10.55 0.52 7.58
C ILE A 52 9.43 1.55 7.47
N ASN A 53 9.22 2.14 6.29
CA ASN A 53 8.21 3.16 6.08
C ASN A 53 7.57 3.06 4.68
N ILE A 54 6.26 3.30 4.61
CA ILE A 54 5.50 3.34 3.36
C ILE A 54 4.70 4.64 3.31
N GLN A 55 4.99 5.47 2.32
CA GLN A 55 4.23 6.68 2.03
C GLN A 55 3.33 6.45 0.83
N ILE A 56 2.10 6.97 0.92
CA ILE A 56 1.12 6.84 -0.16
C ILE A 56 0.40 8.16 -0.42
N SER A 57 0.17 8.45 -1.70
CA SER A 57 -0.67 9.55 -2.16
C SER A 57 -1.73 9.00 -3.12
N ILE A 58 -2.95 9.51 -3.03
CA ILE A 58 -4.12 9.00 -3.76
C ILE A 58 -4.86 10.19 -4.37
N SER A 59 -5.13 10.12 -5.67
CA SER A 59 -6.03 11.05 -6.35
C SER A 59 -7.08 10.27 -7.13
N HIS A 60 -8.32 10.75 -7.12
CA HIS A 60 -9.43 10.07 -7.74
C HIS A 60 -10.43 11.07 -8.34
N THR A 61 -10.90 10.77 -9.54
CA THR A 61 -11.97 11.46 -10.26
C THR A 61 -13.09 10.47 -10.56
N ALA A 62 -14.20 10.93 -11.14
CA ALA A 62 -15.29 10.03 -11.54
C ALA A 62 -14.84 8.94 -12.54
N GLN A 63 -13.81 9.20 -13.36
CA GLN A 63 -13.34 8.25 -14.38
C GLN A 63 -12.07 7.49 -13.99
N THR A 64 -11.22 8.05 -13.13
CA THR A 64 -9.88 7.51 -12.89
C THR A 64 -9.49 7.52 -11.42
N ALA A 65 -8.71 6.50 -11.03
CA ALA A 65 -8.06 6.42 -9.74
C ALA A 65 -6.56 6.26 -9.97
N ILE A 66 -5.76 7.10 -9.33
CA ILE A 66 -4.30 6.98 -9.32
C ILE A 66 -3.81 6.94 -7.88
N ALA A 67 -2.80 6.11 -7.65
CA ALA A 67 -2.07 6.09 -6.39
C ALA A 67 -0.58 6.00 -6.66
N PHE A 68 0.18 6.70 -5.84
CA PHE A 68 1.63 6.68 -5.85
C PHE A 68 2.11 6.20 -4.48
N CYS A 69 3.04 5.24 -4.48
CA CYS A 69 3.54 4.61 -3.27
C CYS A 69 5.07 4.65 -3.30
N ILE A 70 5.67 5.01 -2.16
CA ILE A 70 7.10 4.91 -1.89
C ILE A 70 7.26 4.00 -0.68
N ALA A 71 8.15 3.03 -0.77
CA ALA A 71 8.57 2.22 0.36
C ALA A 71 10.08 2.40 0.56
N GLU A 72 10.48 2.70 1.78
CA GLU A 72 11.87 2.93 2.19
C GLU A 72 12.24 2.04 3.38
N GLY A 73 13.51 1.66 3.43
CA GLY A 73 14.10 0.71 4.37
C GLY A 73 15.41 1.22 4.94
#